data_AF-A0A955B0R5-F1
#
_entry.id   AF-A0A955B0R5-F1
#
_cell.length_a   1.000
_cell.length_b   1.000
_cell.length_c   1.000
_cell.angle_alpha   90.00
_cell.angle_beta   90.00
_cell.angle_gamma   90.00
#
_symmetry.space_group_name_H-M   'P 1'
#
loop_
_entity.id
_entity.type
_entity.pdbx_description
1 polymer ?
#
loop_
_entity_poly.entity_id
_entity_poly.type
_entity_poly.pdbx_seq_one_letter_code
_entity_poly.pdbx_strand_id
1 'polypeptide(L)'
;MGWQFFKEGASKIQDPKPYSAGFLGSAKGPLAPMFHSMVWDRDGYARLNLDETKAIWERAPEQAARHFGFDESQRKSADQLYKRYEASLRTFHADNSSEIREYYGEMERLDRDNSEPARIEVASLRGQVAKRESEQKGKLRGWLTKVEEMGANYETDLNALATERQASRGEFHLGKPGRRFMDSEWIDGAVRYFDLTIGLLLIVGLFTRFVAVAGAVFLGSIVLTQPPWVADAAPTYYQVNLMLALLVLAAVGAGRFAGLDFLLGALRHRCCPPKQETK
;
A
#
# COMPACT_ATOMS: atom_id res chain seq x y z
N MET A 1 16.07 18.58 0.65
CA MET A 1 15.73 17.20 1.10
C MET A 1 14.47 17.18 1.94
N GLY A 2 14.46 17.77 3.15
CA GLY A 2 13.28 17.73 4.03
C GLY A 2 11.99 18.26 3.40
N TRP A 3 12.05 19.38 2.66
CA TRP A 3 10.89 19.91 1.93
C TRP A 3 10.29 18.93 0.91
N GLN A 4 11.11 18.14 0.22
CA GLN A 4 10.64 17.16 -0.75
C GLN A 4 9.79 16.07 -0.07
N PHE A 5 10.31 15.46 0.99
CA PHE A 5 9.59 14.45 1.78
C PHE A 5 8.32 15.02 2.39
N PHE A 6 8.38 16.24 2.94
CA PHE A 6 7.22 16.90 3.52
C PHE A 6 6.10 17.11 2.47
N LYS A 7 6.44 17.67 1.30
CA LYS A 7 5.47 17.90 0.21
C LYS A 7 4.86 16.59 -0.27
N GLU A 8 5.67 15.55 -0.39
CA GLU A 8 5.25 14.21 -0.81
C GLU A 8 4.34 13.55 0.23
N GLY A 9 4.63 13.66 1.52
CA GLY A 9 3.74 13.16 2.58
C GLY A 9 2.43 13.96 2.65
N ALA A 10 2.49 15.29 2.52
CA ALA A 10 1.33 16.16 2.54
C ALA A 10 0.39 15.91 1.36
N SER A 11 0.91 15.69 0.15
CA SER A 11 0.08 15.35 -1.01
C SER A 11 -0.64 14.00 -0.81
N LYS A 12 0.05 13.00 -0.25
CA LYS A 12 -0.55 11.69 0.07
C LYS A 12 -1.64 11.75 1.14
N ILE A 13 -1.63 12.78 1.99
CA ILE A 13 -2.71 13.04 2.97
C ILE A 13 -3.91 13.70 2.28
N GLN A 14 -3.65 14.67 1.40
CA GLN A 14 -4.71 15.40 0.71
C GLN A 14 -5.45 14.54 -0.32
N ASP A 15 -4.76 13.63 -0.98
CA ASP A 15 -5.31 12.80 -2.05
C ASP A 15 -4.96 11.32 -1.85
N PRO A 16 -5.57 10.63 -0.86
CA PRO A 16 -5.31 9.22 -0.59
C PRO A 16 -5.56 8.33 -1.83
N LYS A 17 -4.49 7.73 -2.37
CA LYS A 17 -4.54 6.81 -3.51
C LYS A 17 -3.74 5.53 -3.22
N PRO A 18 -4.01 4.42 -3.93
CA PRO A 18 -3.23 3.19 -3.82
C PRO A 18 -1.86 3.35 -4.52
N TYR A 19 -0.94 4.11 -3.92
CA TYR A 19 0.36 4.46 -4.51
C TYR A 19 1.28 3.24 -4.64
N SER A 20 1.28 2.38 -3.63
CA SER A 20 2.26 1.31 -3.46
C SER A 20 1.91 0.09 -4.30
N ALA A 21 0.63 -0.21 -4.52
CA ALA A 21 0.21 -1.39 -5.28
C ALA A 21 0.75 -1.38 -6.71
N GLY A 22 0.60 -0.25 -7.43
CA GLY A 22 1.11 -0.12 -8.79
C GLY A 22 2.64 -0.10 -8.85
N PHE A 23 3.28 0.54 -7.86
CA PHE A 23 4.74 0.60 -7.76
C PHE A 23 5.34 -0.79 -7.51
N LEU A 24 4.84 -1.52 -6.51
CA LEU A 24 5.27 -2.88 -6.18
C LEU A 24 4.93 -3.86 -7.30
N GLY A 25 3.74 -3.76 -7.91
CA GLY A 25 3.27 -4.62 -8.98
C GLY A 25 4.02 -4.47 -10.32
N SER A 26 4.80 -3.40 -10.47
CA SER A 26 5.63 -3.13 -11.66
C SER A 26 7.12 -3.44 -11.44
N ALA A 27 7.48 -3.98 -10.28
CA ALA A 27 8.87 -4.24 -9.90
C ALA A 27 9.64 -5.07 -10.93
N LYS A 28 10.92 -4.76 -11.10
CA LYS A 28 11.83 -5.42 -12.04
C LYS A 28 13.09 -5.92 -11.35
N GLY A 29 13.75 -6.89 -11.98
CA GLY A 29 14.99 -7.48 -11.48
C GLY A 29 14.79 -8.61 -10.47
N PRO A 30 15.87 -9.07 -9.80
CA PRO A 30 15.88 -10.30 -9.01
C PRO A 30 15.00 -10.24 -7.76
N LEU A 31 14.72 -9.04 -7.23
CA LEU A 31 13.87 -8.84 -6.06
C LEU A 31 12.40 -8.64 -6.42
N ALA A 32 12.02 -8.63 -7.71
CA ALA A 32 10.64 -8.44 -8.13
C ALA A 32 9.64 -9.41 -7.47
N PRO A 33 9.95 -10.72 -7.29
CA PRO A 33 9.03 -11.63 -6.59
C PRO A 33 8.71 -11.19 -5.15
N MET A 34 9.71 -10.67 -4.44
CA MET A 34 9.53 -10.14 -3.08
C MET A 34 8.56 -8.96 -3.07
N PHE A 35 8.76 -7.96 -3.95
CA PHE A 35 7.87 -6.80 -4.03
C PHE A 35 6.46 -7.16 -4.51
N HIS A 36 6.35 -8.05 -5.50
CA HIS A 36 5.06 -8.53 -5.97
C HIS A 36 4.25 -9.23 -4.86
N SER A 37 4.92 -9.96 -3.96
CA SER A 37 4.26 -10.62 -2.83
C SER A 37 3.63 -9.65 -1.81
N MET A 38 4.06 -8.38 -1.83
CA MET A 38 3.53 -7.32 -0.97
C MET A 38 2.31 -6.64 -1.59
N VAL A 39 1.97 -6.91 -2.85
CA VAL A 39 0.77 -6.34 -3.48
C VAL A 39 -0.46 -6.98 -2.84
N TRP A 40 -1.34 -6.15 -2.26
CA TRP A 40 -2.58 -6.63 -1.66
C TRP A 40 -3.41 -7.38 -2.70
N ASP A 41 -3.72 -8.63 -2.38
CA ASP A 41 -4.59 -9.52 -3.16
C ASP A 41 -4.28 -9.52 -4.67
N ARG A 42 -2.97 -9.62 -5.00
CA ARG A 42 -2.43 -9.55 -6.37
C ARG A 42 -3.18 -10.45 -7.36
N ASP A 43 -3.52 -11.65 -6.93
CA ASP A 43 -4.12 -12.71 -7.76
C ASP A 43 -5.61 -12.90 -7.45
N GLY A 44 -6.22 -12.02 -6.64
CA GLY A 44 -7.66 -12.00 -6.36
C GLY A 44 -8.18 -13.09 -5.42
N TYR A 45 -7.30 -13.91 -4.82
CA TYR A 45 -7.71 -15.02 -3.95
C TYR A 45 -8.62 -14.60 -2.79
N ALA A 46 -8.44 -13.41 -2.23
CA ALA A 46 -9.26 -12.92 -1.13
C ALA A 46 -10.57 -12.28 -1.63
N ARG A 47 -10.51 -11.37 -2.61
CA ARG A 47 -11.71 -10.66 -3.11
C ARG A 47 -12.65 -11.60 -3.88
N LEU A 48 -12.12 -12.58 -4.59
CA LEU A 48 -12.90 -13.60 -5.31
C LEU A 48 -13.23 -14.82 -4.43
N ASN A 49 -12.93 -14.79 -3.14
CA ASN A 49 -13.45 -15.78 -2.21
C ASN A 49 -14.77 -15.25 -1.62
N LEU A 50 -15.87 -15.95 -1.94
CA LEU A 50 -17.20 -15.59 -1.48
C LEU A 50 -17.26 -15.48 0.05
N ASP A 51 -16.71 -16.45 0.77
CA ASP A 51 -16.81 -16.51 2.23
C ASP A 51 -16.01 -15.39 2.89
N GLU A 52 -14.80 -15.10 2.39
CA GLU A 52 -13.97 -14.00 2.92
C GLU A 52 -14.61 -12.63 2.66
N THR A 53 -15.03 -12.35 1.42
CA THR A 53 -15.67 -11.08 1.05
C THR A 53 -16.99 -10.92 1.80
N LYS A 54 -17.81 -11.97 1.85
CA LYS A 54 -19.07 -11.97 2.59
C LYS A 54 -18.85 -11.70 4.08
N ALA A 55 -17.86 -12.32 4.72
CA ALA A 55 -17.59 -12.13 6.15
C ALA A 55 -17.21 -10.68 6.49
N ILE A 56 -16.62 -9.94 5.54
CA ILE A 56 -16.36 -8.50 5.71
C ILE A 56 -17.66 -7.71 5.55
N TRP A 57 -18.44 -7.99 4.50
CA TRP A 57 -19.68 -7.28 4.22
C TRP A 57 -20.75 -7.49 5.30
N GLU A 58 -20.81 -8.68 5.89
CA GLU A 58 -21.72 -9.03 6.99
C GLU A 58 -21.48 -8.18 8.24
N ARG A 59 -20.22 -7.80 8.50
CA ARG A 59 -19.87 -6.95 9.63
C ARG A 59 -20.08 -5.47 9.35
N ALA A 60 -20.34 -5.06 8.11
CA ALA A 60 -20.39 -3.66 7.71
C ALA A 60 -21.59 -2.89 8.32
N PRO A 61 -22.83 -3.42 8.37
CA PRO A 61 -23.97 -2.72 8.97
C PRO A 61 -23.73 -2.32 10.42
N GLU A 62 -23.20 -3.25 11.22
CA GLU A 62 -22.92 -3.01 12.64
C GLU A 62 -21.76 -2.01 12.83
N GLN A 63 -20.73 -2.06 11.97
CA GLN A 63 -19.64 -1.08 12.01
C GLN A 63 -20.13 0.33 11.62
N ALA A 64 -20.93 0.45 10.56
CA ALA A 64 -21.53 1.71 10.15
C ALA A 64 -22.47 2.25 11.24
N ALA A 65 -23.28 1.38 11.85
CA ALA A 65 -24.18 1.74 12.94
C ALA A 65 -23.43 2.28 14.17
N ARG A 66 -22.27 1.70 14.52
CA ARG A 66 -21.41 2.19 15.60
C ARG A 66 -20.75 3.53 15.26
N HIS A 67 -20.27 3.67 14.03
CA HIS A 67 -19.62 4.89 13.55
C HIS A 67 -20.58 6.09 13.55
N PHE A 68 -21.72 5.95 12.90
CA PHE A 68 -22.72 7.01 12.75
C PHE A 68 -23.67 7.14 13.94
N GLY A 69 -23.81 6.09 14.76
CA GLY A 69 -24.83 6.03 15.81
C GLY A 69 -26.24 5.87 15.23
N PHE A 70 -26.43 4.84 14.40
CA PHE A 70 -27.71 4.57 13.74
C PHE A 70 -28.82 4.21 14.73
N ASP A 71 -30.02 4.72 14.47
CA ASP A 71 -31.26 4.33 15.14
C ASP A 71 -31.78 2.96 14.68
N GLU A 72 -32.88 2.48 15.27
CA GLU A 72 -33.43 1.16 14.95
C GLU A 72 -33.93 1.04 13.51
N SER A 73 -34.45 2.13 12.92
CA SER A 73 -34.91 2.15 11.52
C SER A 73 -33.73 2.07 10.57
N GLN A 74 -32.70 2.89 10.80
CA GLN A 74 -31.46 2.89 10.03
C GLN A 74 -30.74 1.53 10.08
N ARG A 75 -30.70 0.89 11.26
CA ARG A 75 -30.14 -0.47 11.41
C ARG A 75 -30.88 -1.50 10.57
N LYS A 76 -32.23 -1.50 10.62
CA LYS A 76 -33.05 -2.40 9.79
C LYS A 76 -32.81 -2.16 8.30
N SER A 77 -32.68 -0.90 7.87
CA SER A 77 -32.34 -0.56 6.48
C SER A 77 -30.94 -1.05 6.09
N ALA A 78 -29.95 -0.89 6.97
CA ALA A 78 -28.59 -1.37 6.73
C ALA A 78 -28.53 -2.91 6.59
N ASP A 79 -29.31 -3.64 7.39
CA ASP A 79 -29.43 -5.11 7.28
C ASP A 79 -30.12 -5.54 5.98
N GLN A 80 -31.11 -4.78 5.50
CA GLN A 80 -31.75 -5.03 4.20
C GLN A 80 -30.79 -4.76 3.04
N LEU A 81 -29.99 -3.70 3.11
CA LEU A 81 -28.93 -3.42 2.14
C LEU A 81 -27.93 -4.57 2.11
N TYR A 82 -27.46 -5.04 3.27
CA TYR A 82 -26.56 -6.19 3.34
C TYR A 82 -27.13 -7.40 2.59
N LYS A 83 -28.38 -7.81 2.88
CA LYS A 83 -29.02 -8.96 2.22
C LYS A 83 -29.09 -8.81 0.70
N ARG A 84 -29.37 -7.59 0.21
CA ARG A 84 -29.40 -7.30 -1.23
C ARG A 84 -28.01 -7.47 -1.85
N TYR A 85 -26.98 -6.89 -1.26
CA TYR A 85 -25.61 -6.97 -1.78
C TYR A 85 -25.01 -8.37 -1.62
N GLU A 86 -25.31 -9.09 -0.54
CA GLU A 86 -24.96 -10.50 -0.35
C GLU A 86 -25.55 -11.35 -1.47
N ALA A 87 -26.83 -11.14 -1.81
CA ALA A 87 -27.48 -11.86 -2.91
C ALA A 87 -26.79 -11.57 -4.26
N SER A 88 -26.47 -10.30 -4.55
CA SER A 88 -25.72 -9.93 -5.75
C SER A 88 -24.34 -10.58 -5.81
N LEU A 89 -23.61 -10.61 -4.70
CA LEU A 89 -22.30 -11.24 -4.59
C LEU A 89 -22.40 -12.77 -4.82
N ARG A 90 -23.41 -13.42 -4.25
CA ARG A 90 -23.66 -14.86 -4.46
C ARG A 90 -23.98 -15.18 -5.91
N THR A 91 -24.83 -14.38 -6.57
CA THR A 91 -25.14 -14.54 -7.99
C THR A 91 -23.88 -14.37 -8.84
N PHE A 92 -23.10 -13.32 -8.59
CA PHE A 92 -21.81 -13.13 -9.27
C PHE A 92 -20.90 -14.36 -9.12
N HIS A 93 -20.75 -14.89 -7.90
CA HIS A 93 -19.96 -16.10 -7.70
C HIS A 93 -20.54 -17.32 -8.40
N ALA A 94 -21.85 -17.53 -8.35
CA ALA A 94 -22.49 -18.66 -9.04
C ALA A 94 -22.20 -18.61 -10.55
N ASP A 95 -22.39 -17.44 -11.17
CA ASP A 95 -22.22 -17.22 -12.60
C ASP A 95 -20.76 -17.36 -13.06
N ASN A 96 -19.79 -17.00 -12.22
CA ASN A 96 -18.37 -16.97 -12.59
C ASN A 96 -17.56 -18.13 -11.97
N SER A 97 -18.18 -19.03 -11.18
CA SER A 97 -17.44 -20.02 -10.37
C SER A 97 -16.58 -20.97 -11.18
N SER A 98 -17.02 -21.39 -12.37
CA SER A 98 -16.25 -22.26 -13.27
C SER A 98 -15.03 -21.53 -13.82
N GLU A 99 -15.20 -20.31 -14.31
CA GLU A 99 -14.13 -19.51 -14.90
C GLU A 99 -13.08 -19.11 -13.85
N ILE A 100 -13.51 -18.78 -12.63
CA ILE A 100 -12.61 -18.46 -11.52
C ILE A 100 -11.78 -19.69 -11.12
N ARG A 101 -12.38 -20.89 -11.09
CA ARG A 101 -11.64 -22.13 -10.82
C ARG A 101 -10.62 -22.44 -11.93
N GLU A 102 -11.01 -22.25 -13.19
CA GLU A 102 -10.09 -22.41 -14.32
C GLU A 102 -8.93 -21.42 -14.22
N TYR A 103 -9.21 -20.15 -13.90
CA TYR A 103 -8.20 -19.13 -13.67
C TYR A 103 -7.18 -19.56 -12.61
N TYR A 104 -7.61 -20.06 -11.45
CA TYR A 104 -6.67 -20.52 -10.43
C TYR A 104 -5.81 -21.70 -10.89
N GLY A 105 -6.38 -22.64 -11.66
CA GLY A 105 -5.61 -23.72 -12.28
C GLY A 105 -4.58 -23.22 -13.30
N GLU A 106 -4.93 -22.19 -14.08
CA GLU A 106 -4.00 -21.54 -15.01
C GLU A 106 -2.90 -20.76 -14.29
N MET A 107 -3.20 -20.09 -13.17
CA MET A 107 -2.19 -19.42 -12.35
C MET A 107 -1.15 -20.40 -11.82
N GLU A 108 -1.58 -21.57 -11.34
CA GLU A 108 -0.67 -22.62 -10.89
C GLU A 108 0.22 -23.17 -12.03
N ARG A 109 -0.32 -23.24 -13.26
CA ARG A 109 0.45 -23.60 -14.46
C ARG A 109 1.47 -22.52 -14.81
N LEU A 110 1.08 -21.25 -14.72
CA LEU A 110 1.98 -20.12 -14.98
C LEU A 110 3.12 -20.05 -13.97
N ASP A 111 2.86 -20.32 -12.69
CA ASP A 111 3.89 -20.39 -11.66
C ASP A 111 4.91 -21.51 -11.95
N ARG A 112 4.43 -22.69 -12.40
CA ARG A 112 5.33 -23.76 -12.86
C ARG A 112 6.13 -23.35 -14.09
N ASP A 113 5.49 -22.78 -15.10
CA ASP A 113 6.17 -22.33 -16.33
C ASP A 113 7.24 -21.26 -16.03
N ASN A 114 6.98 -20.37 -15.08
CA ASN A 114 7.92 -19.34 -14.61
C ASN A 114 9.09 -19.90 -13.79
N SER A 115 9.03 -21.17 -13.36
CA SER A 115 10.11 -21.87 -12.68
C SER A 115 11.00 -22.71 -13.61
N GLU A 116 10.57 -22.93 -14.87
CA GLU A 116 11.30 -23.74 -15.84
C GLU A 116 12.44 -22.94 -16.52
N PRO A 117 13.73 -23.33 -16.39
CA PRO A 117 14.85 -22.58 -16.96
C PRO A 117 14.74 -22.35 -18.47
N ALA A 118 14.28 -23.36 -19.21
CA ALA A 118 14.12 -23.27 -20.66
C ALA A 118 13.13 -22.18 -21.09
N ARG A 119 12.08 -21.90 -20.29
CA ARG A 119 11.09 -20.87 -20.58
C ARG A 119 11.53 -19.47 -20.18
N ILE A 120 12.47 -19.37 -19.23
CA ILE A 120 13.07 -18.11 -18.80
C ILE A 120 14.12 -17.64 -19.82
N GLU A 121 14.95 -18.56 -20.31
CA GLU A 121 16.09 -18.26 -21.20
C GLU A 121 15.68 -18.04 -22.65
N VAL A 122 14.68 -18.77 -23.15
CA VAL A 122 14.24 -18.67 -24.54
C VAL A 122 13.23 -17.53 -24.71
N ALA A 123 13.65 -16.46 -25.40
CA ALA A 123 12.86 -15.24 -25.56
C ALA A 123 11.44 -15.46 -26.13
N SER A 124 11.27 -16.39 -27.09
CA SER A 124 9.96 -16.71 -27.66
C SER A 124 9.03 -17.41 -26.67
N LEU A 125 9.55 -18.33 -25.84
CA LEU A 125 8.80 -19.02 -24.79
C LEU A 125 8.43 -18.05 -23.67
N ARG A 126 9.36 -17.18 -23.26
CA ARG A 126 9.10 -16.10 -22.31
C ARG A 126 7.99 -15.17 -22.79
N GLY A 127 7.98 -14.82 -24.08
CA GLY A 127 6.92 -14.02 -24.70
C GLY A 127 5.54 -14.71 -24.64
N GLN A 128 5.49 -16.04 -24.83
CA GLN A 128 4.24 -16.80 -24.72
C GLN A 128 3.72 -16.87 -23.27
N VAL A 129 4.60 -17.04 -22.29
CA VAL A 129 4.23 -17.02 -20.86
C VAL A 129 3.70 -15.63 -20.49
N ALA A 130 4.42 -14.56 -20.84
CA ALA A 130 4.00 -13.18 -20.58
C ALA A 130 2.65 -12.82 -21.23
N LYS A 131 2.38 -13.33 -22.44
CA LYS A 131 1.08 -13.16 -23.09
C LYS A 131 -0.04 -13.82 -22.29
N ARG A 132 0.14 -15.08 -21.86
CA ARG A 132 -0.84 -15.80 -21.03
C ARG A 132 -1.06 -15.09 -19.69
N GLU A 133 -0.01 -14.62 -19.01
CA GLU A 133 -0.15 -13.82 -17.79
C GLU A 133 -0.98 -12.55 -18.02
N SER A 134 -0.77 -11.86 -19.14
CA SER A 134 -1.54 -10.66 -19.48
C SER A 134 -3.02 -10.98 -19.72
N GLU A 135 -3.32 -12.09 -20.39
CA GLU A 135 -4.70 -12.56 -20.60
C GLU A 135 -5.39 -12.86 -19.27
N GLN A 136 -4.72 -13.58 -18.36
CA GLN A 136 -5.25 -13.89 -17.04
C GLN A 136 -5.45 -12.64 -16.18
N LYS A 137 -4.51 -11.68 -16.20
CA LYS A 137 -4.67 -10.37 -15.55
C LYS A 137 -5.88 -9.60 -16.09
N GLY A 138 -6.16 -9.71 -17.38
CA GLY A 138 -7.34 -9.10 -18.01
C GLY A 138 -8.65 -9.66 -17.44
N LYS A 139 -8.77 -11.01 -17.38
CA LYS A 139 -9.93 -11.69 -16.78
C LYS A 139 -10.09 -11.32 -15.30
N LEU A 140 -9.01 -11.43 -14.54
CA LEU A 140 -8.97 -11.08 -13.13
C LEU A 140 -9.47 -9.65 -12.90
N ARG A 141 -8.93 -8.68 -13.64
CA ARG A 141 -9.34 -7.27 -13.50
C ARG A 141 -10.83 -7.09 -13.76
N GLY A 142 -11.38 -7.76 -14.77
CA GLY A 142 -12.81 -7.70 -15.06
C GLY A 142 -13.68 -8.20 -13.91
N TRP A 143 -13.30 -9.29 -13.25
CA TRP A 143 -14.00 -9.81 -12.06
C TRP A 143 -13.82 -8.90 -10.84
N LEU A 144 -12.59 -8.46 -10.58
CA LEU A 144 -12.29 -7.59 -9.44
C LEU A 144 -13.03 -6.26 -9.54
N THR A 145 -13.09 -5.64 -10.73
CA THR A 145 -13.85 -4.41 -10.94
C THR A 145 -15.33 -4.59 -10.60
N LYS A 146 -15.95 -5.71 -11.00
CA LYS A 146 -17.36 -5.98 -10.63
C LYS A 146 -17.55 -6.11 -9.12
N VAL A 147 -16.65 -6.82 -8.43
CA VAL A 147 -16.70 -6.97 -6.96
C VAL A 147 -16.45 -5.64 -6.24
N GLU A 148 -15.49 -4.85 -6.73
CA GLU A 148 -15.16 -3.52 -6.21
C GLU A 148 -16.31 -2.54 -6.41
N GLU A 149 -16.95 -2.52 -7.58
CA GLU A 149 -18.13 -1.70 -7.85
C GLU A 149 -19.30 -2.09 -6.93
N MET A 150 -19.56 -3.38 -6.73
CA MET A 150 -20.59 -3.82 -5.78
C MET A 150 -20.26 -3.36 -4.35
N GLY A 151 -19.01 -3.48 -3.91
CA GLY A 151 -18.56 -3.03 -2.60
C GLY A 151 -18.63 -1.51 -2.42
N ALA A 152 -18.22 -0.75 -3.43
CA ALA A 152 -18.28 0.71 -3.42
C ALA A 152 -19.71 1.24 -3.43
N ASN A 153 -20.61 0.61 -4.20
CA ASN A 153 -22.04 0.94 -4.16
C ASN A 153 -22.64 0.60 -2.79
N TYR A 154 -22.24 -0.53 -2.21
CA TYR A 154 -22.68 -0.90 -0.86
C TYR A 154 -22.22 0.09 0.21
N GLU A 155 -20.94 0.49 0.18
CA GLU A 155 -20.39 1.53 1.05
C GLU A 155 -21.13 2.86 0.88
N THR A 156 -21.36 3.27 -0.36
CA THR A 156 -22.12 4.49 -0.68
C THR A 156 -23.53 4.45 -0.12
N ASP A 157 -24.25 3.35 -0.32
CA ASP A 157 -25.62 3.18 0.18
C ASP A 157 -25.67 3.17 1.72
N LEU A 158 -24.68 2.57 2.39
CA LEU A 158 -24.57 2.60 3.86
C LEU A 158 -24.32 4.02 4.37
N ASN A 159 -23.42 4.77 3.72
CA ASN A 159 -23.16 6.17 4.07
C ASN A 159 -24.39 7.05 3.86
N ALA A 160 -25.18 6.80 2.81
CA ALA A 160 -26.41 7.53 2.53
C ALA A 160 -27.53 7.32 3.57
N LEU A 161 -27.45 6.27 4.40
CA LEU A 161 -28.39 6.10 5.52
C LEU A 161 -28.15 7.10 6.65
N ALA A 162 -26.95 7.68 6.75
CA ALA A 162 -26.63 8.65 7.78
C ALA A 162 -27.35 9.98 7.50
N THR A 163 -27.95 10.56 8.55
CA THR A 163 -28.44 11.94 8.49
C THR A 163 -27.27 12.91 8.33
N GLU A 164 -27.51 14.14 7.83
CA GLU A 164 -26.45 15.16 7.69
C GLU A 164 -25.67 15.39 9.00
N ARG A 165 -26.35 15.33 10.15
CA ARG A 165 -25.71 15.44 11.46
C ARG A 165 -24.81 14.25 11.78
N GLN A 166 -25.21 13.03 11.43
CA GLN A 166 -24.40 11.83 11.62
C GLN A 166 -23.22 11.80 10.65
N ALA A 167 -23.41 12.24 9.40
CA ALA A 167 -22.37 12.32 8.37
C ALA A 167 -21.21 13.26 8.75
N SER A 168 -21.42 14.22 9.67
CA SER A 168 -20.35 15.06 10.22
C SER A 168 -19.22 14.27 10.92
N ARG A 169 -19.45 12.99 11.26
CA ARG A 169 -18.44 12.08 11.82
C ARG A 169 -17.46 11.52 10.78
N GLY A 170 -17.62 11.90 9.52
CA GLY A 170 -16.83 11.41 8.39
C GLY A 170 -17.44 10.16 7.76
N GLU A 171 -16.97 9.81 6.58
CA GLU A 171 -17.45 8.67 5.80
C GLU A 171 -17.04 7.34 6.45
N PHE A 172 -17.93 6.35 6.39
CA PHE A 172 -17.60 4.96 6.72
C PHE A 172 -16.99 4.30 5.48
N HIS A 173 -15.88 3.60 5.69
CA HIS A 173 -15.21 2.83 4.64
C HIS A 173 -15.33 1.34 4.89
N LEU A 174 -15.68 0.60 3.84
CA LEU A 174 -15.81 -0.84 3.88
C LEU A 174 -14.44 -1.50 4.06
N GLY A 175 -14.41 -2.55 4.87
CA GLY A 175 -13.20 -3.34 5.03
C GLY A 175 -12.75 -3.99 3.71
N LYS A 176 -11.44 -4.20 3.59
CA LYS A 176 -10.83 -4.93 2.46
C LYS A 176 -10.50 -6.36 2.91
N PRO A 177 -10.91 -7.42 2.19
CA PRO A 177 -10.60 -8.81 2.56
C PRO A 177 -9.11 -9.14 2.39
N GLY A 178 -8.62 -10.18 3.05
CA GLY A 178 -7.25 -10.69 2.85
C GLY A 178 -6.11 -9.73 3.24
N ARG A 179 -6.35 -8.76 4.14
CA ARG A 179 -5.30 -7.84 4.65
C ARG A 179 -4.15 -8.65 5.25
N ARG A 180 -2.93 -8.27 4.93
CA ARG A 180 -1.71 -8.83 5.53
C ARG A 180 -0.82 -7.72 6.05
N PHE A 181 -0.01 -8.04 7.05
CA PHE A 181 1.05 -7.13 7.48
C PHE A 181 2.00 -6.86 6.32
N MET A 182 2.37 -5.59 6.11
CA MET A 182 3.21 -5.12 5.00
C MET A 182 2.63 -5.38 3.59
N ASP A 183 1.30 -5.48 3.47
CA ASP A 183 0.67 -5.37 2.14
C ASP A 183 0.66 -3.92 1.63
N SER A 184 0.42 -3.73 0.34
CA SER A 184 0.53 -2.44 -0.35
C SER A 184 -0.33 -1.34 0.27
N GLU A 185 -1.51 -1.68 0.78
CA GLU A 185 -2.42 -0.73 1.43
C GLU A 185 -1.92 -0.34 2.83
N TRP A 186 -1.30 -1.26 3.57
CA TRP A 186 -0.64 -0.93 4.83
C TRP A 186 0.56 -0.02 4.57
N ILE A 187 1.33 -0.33 3.52
CA ILE A 187 2.47 0.49 3.08
C ILE A 187 2.00 1.88 2.67
N ASP A 188 0.88 2.01 1.96
CA ASP A 188 0.32 3.33 1.59
C ASP A 188 0.02 4.20 2.80
N GLY A 189 -0.55 3.61 3.85
CA GLY A 189 -0.73 4.29 5.14
C GLY A 189 0.60 4.65 5.80
N ALA A 190 1.54 3.71 5.87
CA ALA A 190 2.84 3.90 6.52
C ALA A 190 3.68 4.97 5.82
N VAL A 191 3.80 4.91 4.48
CA VAL A 191 4.60 5.83 3.66
C VAL A 191 4.07 7.26 3.76
N ARG A 192 2.75 7.44 3.79
CA ARG A 192 2.12 8.76 3.97
C ARG A 192 2.64 9.47 5.22
N TYR A 193 2.60 8.80 6.37
CA TYR A 193 3.05 9.39 7.63
C TYR A 193 4.58 9.44 7.72
N PHE A 194 5.26 8.42 7.20
CA PHE A 194 6.72 8.38 7.15
C PHE A 194 7.31 9.58 6.40
N ASP A 195 6.83 9.85 5.18
CA ASP A 195 7.31 10.96 4.34
C ASP A 195 7.07 12.31 5.03
N LEU A 196 5.88 12.50 5.61
CA LEU A 196 5.54 13.72 6.33
C LEU A 196 6.46 13.94 7.54
N THR A 197 6.62 12.90 8.38
CA THR A 197 7.41 12.98 9.62
C THR A 197 8.89 13.17 9.32
N ILE A 198 9.46 12.40 8.39
CA ILE A 198 10.87 12.58 7.97
C ILE A 198 11.09 13.97 7.40
N GLY A 199 10.17 14.44 6.54
CA GLY A 199 10.25 15.77 5.96
C GLY A 199 10.30 16.86 7.03
N LEU A 200 9.37 16.82 7.99
CA LEU A 200 9.32 17.78 9.08
C LEU A 200 10.58 17.74 9.97
N LEU A 201 11.02 16.54 10.36
CA LEU A 201 12.21 16.38 11.20
C LEU A 201 13.49 16.89 10.51
N LEU A 202 13.62 16.67 9.20
CA LEU A 202 14.75 17.21 8.43
C LEU A 202 14.67 18.74 8.26
N ILE A 203 13.48 19.32 8.17
CA ILE A 203 13.29 20.79 8.10
C ILE A 203 13.66 21.43 9.45
N VAL A 204 13.17 20.87 10.56
CA VAL A 204 13.44 21.36 11.92
C VAL A 204 14.88 21.07 12.35
N GLY A 205 15.51 20.05 11.78
CA GLY A 205 16.84 19.61 12.14
C GLY A 205 16.87 18.78 13.43
N LEU A 206 15.87 17.91 13.63
CA LEU A 206 15.76 16.98 14.75
C LEU A 206 16.03 15.53 14.30
N PHE A 207 16.87 14.82 15.05
CA PHE A 207 17.42 13.50 14.78
C PHE A 207 17.97 13.34 13.36
N THR A 208 18.59 14.40 12.83
CA THR A 208 18.96 14.54 11.41
C THR A 208 19.74 13.36 10.86
N ARG A 209 20.71 12.83 11.61
CA ARG A 209 21.50 11.67 11.18
C ARG A 209 20.64 10.42 11.01
N PHE A 210 19.81 10.08 12.00
CA PHE A 210 18.95 8.89 11.93
C PHE A 210 17.87 9.04 10.87
N VAL A 211 17.25 10.22 10.81
CA VAL A 211 16.19 10.53 9.86
C VAL A 211 16.74 10.52 8.42
N ALA A 212 17.95 11.05 8.20
CA ALA A 212 18.58 11.01 6.88
C ALA A 212 18.93 9.59 6.45
N VAL A 213 19.44 8.74 7.36
CA VAL A 213 19.66 7.31 7.06
C VAL A 213 18.35 6.59 6.76
N ALA A 214 17.30 6.82 7.56
CA ALA A 214 15.99 6.21 7.34
C ALA A 214 15.40 6.61 5.97
N GLY A 215 15.45 7.90 5.63
CA GLY A 215 15.04 8.37 4.30
C GLY A 215 15.88 7.79 3.17
N ALA A 216 17.20 7.59 3.37
CA ALA A 216 18.07 6.99 2.38
C ALA A 216 17.75 5.49 2.18
N VAL A 217 17.49 4.73 3.26
CA VAL A 217 17.06 3.33 3.17
C VAL A 217 15.71 3.22 2.45
N PHE A 218 14.77 4.11 2.75
CA PHE A 218 13.48 4.14 2.06
C PHE A 218 13.63 4.41 0.55
N LEU A 219 14.39 5.44 0.16
CA LEU A 219 14.67 5.69 -1.26
C LEU A 219 15.44 4.55 -1.93
N GLY A 220 16.34 3.90 -1.18
CA GLY A 220 17.03 2.69 -1.63
C GLY A 220 16.04 1.58 -1.96
N SER A 221 15.01 1.37 -1.14
CA SER A 221 13.95 0.41 -1.44
C SER A 221 13.19 0.75 -2.73
N ILE A 222 12.92 2.03 -2.99
CA ILE A 222 12.31 2.49 -4.25
C ILE A 222 13.22 2.22 -5.44
N VAL A 223 14.53 2.48 -5.31
CA VAL A 223 15.51 2.18 -6.35
C VAL A 223 15.60 0.66 -6.60
N LEU A 224 15.48 -0.17 -5.56
CA LEU A 224 15.51 -1.63 -5.70
C LEU A 224 14.29 -2.21 -6.42
N THR A 225 13.13 -1.54 -6.38
CA THR A 225 11.96 -1.92 -7.19
C THR A 225 12.21 -1.71 -8.69
N GLN A 226 12.99 -0.68 -9.06
CA GLN A 226 13.33 -0.33 -10.43
C GLN A 226 14.85 -0.09 -10.57
N PRO A 227 15.65 -1.18 -10.50
CA PRO A 227 17.09 -1.07 -10.41
C PRO A 227 17.71 -0.52 -11.71
N PRO A 228 18.62 0.47 -11.64
CA PRO A 228 19.13 1.16 -12.83
C PRO A 228 19.99 0.29 -13.75
N TRP A 229 20.44 -0.88 -13.30
CA TRP A 229 21.19 -1.84 -14.10
C TRP A 229 20.30 -2.82 -14.89
N VAL A 230 18.97 -2.76 -14.73
CA VAL A 230 18.02 -3.57 -15.50
C VAL A 230 17.47 -2.76 -16.66
N ALA A 231 17.64 -3.27 -17.89
CA ALA A 231 17.31 -2.53 -19.11
C ALA A 231 15.83 -2.11 -19.23
N ASP A 232 14.90 -2.93 -18.71
CA ASP A 232 13.45 -2.67 -18.76
C ASP A 232 12.92 -1.93 -17.52
N ALA A 233 13.80 -1.44 -16.62
CA ALA A 233 13.41 -0.72 -15.42
C ALA A 233 13.16 0.77 -15.71
N ALA A 234 12.20 1.35 -14.99
CA ALA A 234 11.95 2.78 -15.07
C ALA A 234 13.14 3.58 -14.49
N PRO A 235 13.47 4.77 -15.04
CA PRO A 235 14.60 5.54 -14.55
C PRO A 235 14.36 6.07 -13.13
N THR A 236 15.26 5.74 -12.20
CA THR A 236 15.22 6.14 -10.78
C THR A 236 16.31 7.16 -10.40
N TYR A 237 16.87 7.88 -11.37
CA TYR A 237 17.99 8.81 -11.16
C TYR A 237 17.70 9.87 -10.09
N TYR A 238 16.48 10.41 -10.06
CA TYR A 238 16.08 11.39 -9.06
C TYR A 238 16.19 10.82 -7.63
N GLN A 239 15.68 9.62 -7.43
CA GLN A 239 15.68 8.90 -6.15
C GLN A 239 17.10 8.52 -5.73
N VAL A 240 17.95 8.10 -6.66
CA VAL A 240 19.37 7.82 -6.41
C VAL A 240 20.09 9.08 -5.94
N ASN A 241 19.94 10.20 -6.65
CA ASN A 241 20.55 11.47 -6.26
C ASN A 241 20.06 11.94 -4.89
N LEU A 242 18.76 11.80 -4.63
CA LEU A 242 18.15 12.17 -3.37
C LEU A 242 18.66 11.29 -2.21
N MET A 243 18.82 9.99 -2.46
CA MET A 243 19.41 9.03 -1.51
C MET A 243 20.87 9.39 -1.18
N LEU A 244 21.70 9.64 -2.19
CA LEU A 244 23.11 10.00 -1.99
C LEU A 244 23.24 11.31 -1.19
N ALA A 245 22.44 12.31 -1.51
CA ALA A 245 22.47 13.57 -0.76
C ALA A 245 21.96 13.41 0.69
N LEU A 246 21.05 12.47 0.98
CA LEU A 246 20.71 12.12 2.37
C LEU A 246 21.87 11.42 3.09
N LEU A 247 22.61 10.53 2.42
CA LEU A 247 23.79 9.90 3.01
C LEU A 247 24.89 10.92 3.31
N VAL A 248 25.10 11.89 2.43
CA VAL A 248 25.99 13.04 2.70
C VAL A 248 25.50 13.83 3.91
N LEU A 249 24.20 14.14 3.99
CA LEU A 249 23.62 14.84 5.13
C LEU A 249 23.82 14.07 6.45
N ALA A 250 23.63 12.74 6.43
CA ALA A 250 23.85 11.88 7.56
C ALA A 250 25.32 11.84 8.01
N ALA A 251 26.25 11.85 7.05
CA ALA A 251 27.70 11.84 7.33
C ALA A 251 28.20 13.19 7.87
N VAL A 252 27.73 14.30 7.31
CA VAL A 252 28.09 15.66 7.74
C VAL A 252 27.50 15.98 9.12
N GLY A 253 26.32 15.44 9.44
CA GLY A 253 25.67 15.69 10.72
C GLY A 253 25.22 17.15 10.87
N ALA A 254 24.70 17.76 9.80
CA ALA A 254 24.36 19.18 9.74
C ALA A 254 23.42 19.65 10.87
N GLY A 255 22.56 18.78 11.41
CA GLY A 255 21.70 19.10 12.55
C GLY A 255 22.45 19.52 13.81
N ARG A 256 23.70 19.06 14.00
CA ARG A 256 24.54 19.46 15.14
C ARG A 256 25.06 20.90 15.00
N PHE A 257 25.04 21.49 13.81
CA PHE A 257 25.55 22.85 13.57
C PHE A 257 24.43 23.89 13.52
N ALA A 258 23.29 23.57 12.91
CA ALA A 258 22.21 24.52 12.64
C ALA A 258 20.79 23.96 12.86
N GLY A 259 20.64 22.84 13.58
CA GLY A 259 19.35 22.19 13.85
C GLY A 259 19.03 22.06 15.34
N LEU A 260 17.81 21.60 15.65
CA LEU A 260 17.36 21.32 17.02
C LEU A 260 18.24 20.26 17.73
N ASP A 261 18.91 19.40 16.96
CA ASP A 261 19.92 18.45 17.46
C ASP A 261 21.04 19.14 18.25
N PHE A 262 21.41 20.38 17.89
CA PHE A 262 22.36 21.18 18.66
C PHE A 262 21.84 21.49 20.06
N LEU A 263 20.57 21.90 20.19
CA LEU A 263 19.96 22.24 21.46
C LEU A 263 19.85 21.01 22.37
N LEU A 264 19.46 19.86 21.81
CA LEU A 264 19.44 18.59 22.56
C LEU A 264 20.84 18.16 22.99
N GLY A 265 21.85 18.35 22.13
CA GLY A 265 23.25 18.13 22.46
C GLY A 265 23.71 19.04 23.60
N ALA A 266 23.39 20.34 23.54
CA ALA A 266 23.74 21.32 24.56
C ALA A 266 23.05 21.03 25.91
N LEU A 267 21.76 20.67 25.89
CA LEU A 267 21.01 20.24 27.07
C LEU A 267 21.61 18.96 27.68
N ARG A 268 21.95 17.96 26.85
CA ARG A 268 22.61 16.74 27.31
C ARG A 268 23.98 17.04 27.94
N HIS A 269 24.78 17.92 27.35
CA HIS A 269 26.06 18.33 27.92
C HIS A 269 25.91 19.07 29.25
N ARG A 270 24.79 19.78 29.47
CA ARG A 270 24.47 20.46 30.73
C ARG A 270 23.95 19.51 31.81
N CYS A 271 23.19 18.47 31.44
CA CYS A 271 22.67 17.46 32.37
C CYS A 271 23.69 16.37 32.72
N CYS A 272 24.52 15.94 31.76
CA CYS A 272 25.52 14.88 31.91
C CYS A 272 26.81 15.28 31.19
N PRO A 273 27.72 16.05 31.82
CA PRO A 273 28.99 16.41 31.20
C PRO A 273 29.83 15.14 30.94
N PRO A 274 30.48 15.02 29.76
CA PRO A 274 31.35 13.89 29.48
C PRO A 274 32.50 13.85 30.49
N LYS A 275 32.83 12.65 30.96
CA LYS A 275 33.93 12.42 31.91
C LYS A 275 35.22 12.96 31.30
N GLN A 276 35.82 13.97 31.92
CA GLN A 276 37.13 14.46 31.49
C GLN A 276 38.15 13.34 31.74
N GLU A 277 38.74 12.80 30.68
CA GLU A 277 39.96 12.01 30.82
C GLU A 277 41.09 12.96 31.21
N THR A 278 41.48 12.93 32.47
CA THR A 278 42.74 13.52 32.94
C THR A 278 43.87 12.86 32.17
N LYS A 279 44.53 13.65 31.32
CA LYS A 279 45.82 13.29 30.71
C LYS A 279 46.91 13.14 31.75
#